data_AF-A0A955LKD4-F1
#
_entry.id   AF-A0A955LKD4-F1
#
_cell.length_a   1.000
_cell.length_b   1.000
_cell.length_c   1.000
_cell.angle_alpha   90.00
_cell.angle_beta   90.00
_cell.angle_gamma   90.00
#
_symmetry.space_group_name_H-M   'P 1'
#
loop_
_entity.id
_entity.type
_entity.pdbx_description
1 polymer ?
#
loop_
_entity_poly.entity_id
_entity_poly.type
_entity_poly.pdbx_seq_one_letter_code
_entity_poly.pdbx_strand_id
1 'polypeptide(L)'
;MTTRNKPAKNLFYETGRFTNLGEIISRIKIPKDHRSIPNIIVIAGPARGGTTALGILLANLPEISLSFFQPIKELLRYPDPILNVPDLDNDAPYVVFKETFGPIFDEELYDPIDILVQAGVPKERISVIFTLRSPFSSVASLNNIVLDDDNEPALNIDYYARMQKHSTLLFNKYSSDPEIKSVVPLVYELFAEYGDLITYQRLINSLNPDLTTPTTLEFNHDLIYGNESKGIRSKIVWGEADPQKHPGYFNKIIVPTLRVNKFTYSRGTIHHVESDTITHDEEHELLDLCSKDYFAFKYISEQTLFPDFVKKKSPSLDTDQPN
;
A
#
# COMPACT_ATOMS: atom_id res chain seq x y z
N MET A 1 42.12 -9.01 15.11
CA MET A 1 41.07 -9.26 14.12
C MET A 1 39.74 -9.26 14.85
N THR A 2 39.04 -8.12 14.83
CA THR A 2 37.71 -7.98 15.41
C THR A 2 36.70 -8.51 14.39
N THR A 3 36.03 -9.61 14.73
CA THR A 3 34.86 -10.12 14.00
C THR A 3 33.78 -9.04 14.08
N ARG A 4 33.64 -8.23 13.03
CA ARG A 4 32.46 -7.39 12.84
C ARG A 4 31.28 -8.34 12.73
N ASN A 5 30.38 -8.30 13.71
CA ASN A 5 29.06 -8.89 13.60
C ASN A 5 28.46 -8.41 12.27
N LYS A 6 28.26 -9.33 11.33
CA LYS A 6 27.47 -9.03 10.14
C LYS A 6 26.09 -8.58 10.63
N PRO A 7 25.56 -7.43 10.18
CA PRO A 7 24.24 -6.99 10.57
C PRO A 7 23.19 -8.03 10.15
N ALA A 8 22.15 -8.19 10.98
CA ALA A 8 21.07 -9.17 10.82
C ALA A 8 20.40 -9.20 9.43
N LYS A 9 20.60 -8.18 8.59
CA LYS A 9 20.16 -8.13 7.18
C LYS A 9 20.61 -9.36 6.37
N ASN A 10 21.80 -9.91 6.62
CA ASN A 10 22.29 -11.06 5.85
C ASN A 10 21.65 -12.40 6.26
N LEU A 11 21.09 -12.52 7.47
CA LEU A 11 20.53 -13.80 7.91
C LEU A 11 19.26 -14.20 7.14
N PHE A 12 18.47 -13.22 6.68
CA PHE A 12 17.25 -13.52 5.91
C PHE A 12 17.57 -14.01 4.49
N TYR A 13 18.46 -13.32 3.78
CA TYR A 13 18.94 -13.74 2.46
C TYR A 13 19.71 -15.08 2.50
N GLU A 14 20.41 -15.36 3.61
CA GLU A 14 21.20 -16.60 3.76
C GLU A 14 20.36 -17.82 4.17
N THR A 15 19.14 -17.65 4.72
CA THR A 15 18.31 -18.78 5.20
C THR A 15 17.24 -19.24 4.23
N GLY A 16 16.70 -18.35 3.38
CA GLY A 16 15.64 -18.70 2.40
C GLY A 16 14.38 -19.31 3.02
N ARG A 17 14.15 -19.11 4.32
CA ARG A 17 13.02 -19.71 5.04
C ARG A 17 11.85 -18.75 5.09
N PHE A 18 10.85 -19.01 4.26
CA PHE A 18 9.53 -18.45 4.47
C PHE A 18 8.80 -19.23 5.55
N THR A 19 8.17 -18.49 6.46
CA THR A 19 7.31 -19.10 7.45
C THR A 19 6.02 -19.57 6.78
N ASN A 20 5.59 -20.81 7.04
CA ASN A 20 4.33 -21.30 6.45
C ASN A 20 3.12 -20.52 7.00
N LEU A 21 2.01 -20.55 6.25
CA LEU A 21 0.80 -19.80 6.56
C LEU A 21 0.23 -20.10 7.97
N GLY A 22 0.19 -21.37 8.37
CA GLY A 22 -0.34 -21.76 9.69
C GLY A 22 0.48 -21.19 10.85
N GLU A 23 1.80 -21.15 10.70
CA GLU A 23 2.69 -20.56 11.69
C GLU A 23 2.56 -19.03 11.75
N ILE A 24 2.36 -18.36 10.61
CA ILE A 24 2.03 -16.92 10.57
C ILE A 24 0.73 -16.64 11.33
N ILE A 25 -0.33 -17.39 11.01
CA ILE A 25 -1.65 -17.24 11.66
C ILE A 25 -1.52 -17.43 13.18
N SER A 26 -0.77 -18.43 13.64
CA SER A 26 -0.59 -18.70 15.07
C SER A 26 0.09 -17.56 15.86
N ARG A 27 0.82 -16.69 15.15
CA ARG A 27 1.55 -15.55 15.70
C ARG A 27 0.79 -14.23 15.62
N ILE A 28 -0.43 -14.25 15.07
CA ILE A 28 -1.37 -13.13 15.15
C ILE A 28 -2.23 -13.33 16.41
N LYS A 29 -2.15 -12.39 17.35
CA LYS A 29 -2.93 -12.39 18.59
C LYS A 29 -4.10 -11.42 18.43
N ILE A 30 -5.31 -11.99 18.41
CA ILE A 30 -6.58 -11.25 18.34
C ILE A 30 -7.16 -11.11 19.76
N PRO A 31 -7.80 -9.97 20.10
CA PRO A 31 -8.58 -9.83 21.33
C PRO A 31 -9.57 -10.98 21.53
N LYS A 32 -9.73 -11.43 22.78
CA LYS A 32 -10.64 -12.54 23.12
C LYS A 32 -12.12 -12.13 22.98
N ASP A 33 -12.45 -10.88 23.27
CA ASP A 33 -13.78 -10.33 23.04
C ASP A 33 -13.83 -9.77 21.61
N HIS A 34 -14.68 -10.36 20.77
CA HIS A 34 -14.85 -9.92 19.38
C HIS A 34 -15.34 -8.47 19.27
N ARG A 35 -15.96 -7.93 20.31
CA ARG A 35 -16.42 -6.53 20.34
C ARG A 35 -15.26 -5.55 20.49
N SER A 36 -14.17 -5.97 21.09
CA SER A 36 -12.95 -5.16 21.28
C SER A 36 -11.97 -5.28 20.11
N ILE A 37 -12.29 -6.09 19.09
CA ILE A 37 -11.55 -6.10 17.83
C ILE A 37 -11.87 -4.78 17.09
N PRO A 38 -10.85 -3.98 16.74
CA PRO A 38 -11.04 -2.71 16.05
C PRO A 38 -11.52 -2.91 14.62
N ASN A 39 -12.02 -1.82 14.01
CA ASN A 39 -12.16 -1.81 12.55
C ASN A 39 -10.75 -1.74 11.93
N ILE A 40 -10.45 -2.61 10.97
CA ILE A 40 -9.16 -2.68 10.30
C ILE A 40 -9.29 -2.13 8.89
N ILE A 41 -8.51 -1.10 8.56
CA ILE A 41 -8.33 -0.62 7.19
C ILE A 41 -7.04 -1.22 6.65
N VAL A 42 -7.13 -2.17 5.74
CA VAL A 42 -5.97 -2.75 5.06
C VAL A 42 -5.65 -1.91 3.82
N ILE A 43 -4.41 -1.46 3.68
CA ILE A 43 -3.90 -0.90 2.43
C ILE A 43 -2.99 -1.96 1.81
N ALA A 44 -3.32 -2.49 0.64
CA ALA A 44 -2.54 -3.53 0.00
C ALA A 44 -2.27 -3.20 -1.47
N GLY A 45 -1.06 -3.51 -1.95
CA GLY A 45 -0.68 -3.24 -3.33
C GLY A 45 0.78 -3.59 -3.61
N PRO A 46 1.21 -3.48 -4.87
CA PRO A 46 2.57 -3.81 -5.27
C PRO A 46 3.57 -2.83 -4.64
N ALA A 47 4.82 -3.25 -4.53
CA ALA A 47 5.93 -2.36 -4.25
C ALA A 47 5.83 -1.12 -5.15
N ARG A 48 6.07 0.06 -4.56
CA ARG A 48 6.00 1.37 -5.22
C ARG A 48 4.60 1.86 -5.59
N GLY A 49 3.53 1.19 -5.13
CA GLY A 49 2.13 1.60 -5.34
C GLY A 49 1.64 2.78 -4.48
N GLY A 50 2.50 3.41 -3.66
CA GLY A 50 2.12 4.54 -2.80
C GLY A 50 1.54 4.17 -1.43
N THR A 51 1.56 2.88 -1.07
CA THR A 51 0.99 2.35 0.18
C THR A 51 1.55 3.01 1.44
N THR A 52 2.86 3.30 1.50
CA THR A 52 3.50 3.95 2.66
C THR A 52 2.97 5.36 2.88
N ALA A 53 2.92 6.19 1.84
CA ALA A 53 2.41 7.56 1.95
C ALA A 53 0.93 7.56 2.35
N LEU A 54 0.13 6.62 1.83
CA LEU A 54 -1.28 6.50 2.17
C LEU A 54 -1.49 6.07 3.63
N GLY A 55 -0.69 5.12 4.13
CA GLY A 55 -0.73 4.70 5.53
C GLY A 55 -0.38 5.83 6.50
N ILE A 56 0.49 6.76 6.08
CA ILE A 56 0.79 7.98 6.83
C ILE A 56 -0.40 8.95 6.78
N LEU A 57 -1.00 9.19 5.61
CA LEU A 57 -2.19 10.05 5.50
C LEU A 57 -3.32 9.57 6.41
N LEU A 58 -3.66 8.28 6.34
CA LEU A 58 -4.72 7.72 7.16
C LEU A 58 -4.42 7.88 8.65
N ALA A 59 -3.17 7.67 9.09
CA ALA A 59 -2.81 7.80 10.49
C ALA A 59 -3.07 9.20 11.08
N ASN A 60 -3.21 10.25 10.26
CA ASN A 60 -3.57 11.59 10.74
C ASN A 60 -5.06 11.73 11.06
N LEU A 61 -5.92 10.84 10.58
CA LEU A 61 -7.33 10.89 10.93
C LEU A 61 -7.50 10.65 12.43
N PRO A 62 -8.37 11.43 13.11
CA PRO A 62 -8.53 11.36 14.56
C PRO A 62 -9.01 9.97 15.03
N GLU A 63 -9.80 9.28 14.21
CA GLU A 63 -10.36 7.95 14.50
C GLU A 63 -9.34 6.81 14.35
N ILE A 64 -8.22 7.04 13.65
CA ILE A 64 -7.16 6.05 13.52
C ILE A 64 -6.31 6.08 14.78
N SER A 65 -6.33 4.98 15.53
CA SER A 65 -5.51 4.81 16.73
C SER A 65 -4.08 4.41 16.39
N LEU A 66 -3.91 3.43 15.51
CA LEU A 66 -2.60 2.91 15.12
C LEU A 66 -2.54 2.63 13.61
N SER A 67 -1.35 2.74 13.03
CA SER A 67 -1.03 2.41 11.65
C SER A 67 0.20 1.52 11.62
N PHE A 68 -0.02 0.24 11.30
CA PHE A 68 0.99 -0.81 11.24
C PHE A 68 1.58 -0.88 9.83
N PHE A 69 2.91 -0.85 9.74
CA PHE A 69 3.61 -0.84 8.46
C PHE A 69 4.29 -2.18 8.18
N GLN A 70 3.65 -2.94 7.32
CA GLN A 70 3.98 -4.29 6.87
C GLN A 70 4.07 -5.34 7.99
N PRO A 71 3.07 -5.40 8.90
CA PRO A 71 3.09 -6.36 10.01
C PRO A 71 3.05 -7.82 9.55
N ILE A 72 2.26 -8.18 8.54
CA ILE A 72 2.16 -9.57 8.04
C ILE A 72 3.42 -9.94 7.27
N LYS A 73 3.95 -9.01 6.47
CA LYS A 73 5.23 -9.23 5.79
C LYS A 73 6.37 -9.49 6.76
N GLU A 74 6.36 -8.82 7.91
CA GLU A 74 7.35 -9.08 8.96
C GLU A 74 7.22 -10.51 9.52
N LEU A 75 6.01 -10.99 9.76
CA LEU A 75 5.78 -12.40 10.15
C LEU A 75 6.23 -13.38 9.07
N LEU A 76 6.03 -13.06 7.79
CA LEU A 76 6.50 -13.89 6.67
C LEU A 76 8.03 -14.00 6.66
N ARG A 77 8.73 -12.89 6.89
CA ARG A 77 10.19 -12.79 6.82
C ARG A 77 10.92 -13.30 8.06
N TYR A 78 10.33 -13.19 9.25
CA TYR A 78 11.04 -13.55 10.48
C TYR A 78 10.21 -14.49 11.34
N PRO A 79 10.82 -15.48 12.01
CA PRO A 79 10.12 -16.45 12.85
C PRO A 79 9.71 -15.86 14.21
N ASP A 80 10.43 -14.86 14.72
CA ASP A 80 10.28 -14.37 16.09
C ASP A 80 9.15 -13.36 16.34
N PRO A 81 8.79 -12.45 15.39
CA PRO A 81 7.79 -11.42 15.66
C PRO A 81 6.40 -12.00 15.97
N ILE A 82 5.68 -11.30 16.83
CA ILE A 82 4.27 -11.56 17.17
C ILE A 82 3.49 -10.30 16.85
N LEU A 83 2.40 -10.46 16.09
CA LEU A 83 1.50 -9.36 15.77
C LEU A 83 0.36 -9.33 16.78
N ASN A 84 0.32 -8.29 17.60
CA ASN A 84 -0.79 -8.06 18.51
C ASN A 84 -1.77 -7.08 17.87
N VAL A 85 -2.97 -7.57 17.50
CA VAL A 85 -4.07 -6.68 17.14
C VAL A 85 -4.53 -6.00 18.43
N PRO A 86 -4.56 -4.65 18.48
CA PRO A 86 -4.80 -3.95 19.73
C PRO A 86 -6.23 -4.20 20.21
N ASP A 87 -6.34 -4.37 21.53
CA ASP A 87 -7.61 -4.44 22.25
C ASP A 87 -8.05 -3.00 22.53
N LEU A 88 -9.08 -2.53 21.81
CA LEU A 88 -9.54 -1.16 21.89
C LEU A 88 -11.00 -1.15 22.37
N ASP A 89 -11.19 -0.95 23.68
CA ASP A 89 -12.51 -0.94 24.31
C ASP A 89 -13.45 0.13 23.71
N ASN A 90 -14.62 -0.35 23.26
CA ASN A 90 -15.95 0.30 23.12
C ASN A 90 -16.17 1.65 22.39
N ASP A 91 -15.20 2.29 21.74
CA ASP A 91 -15.46 3.45 20.85
C ASP A 91 -15.12 3.20 19.37
N ALA A 92 -14.98 1.93 18.98
CA ALA A 92 -14.71 1.45 17.62
C ALA A 92 -13.58 2.20 16.85
N PRO A 93 -12.42 2.50 17.47
CA PRO A 93 -11.31 3.08 16.77
C PRO A 93 -10.83 2.19 15.62
N TYR A 94 -10.26 2.84 14.61
CA TYR A 94 -9.72 2.18 13.45
C TYR A 94 -8.23 1.91 13.64
N VAL A 95 -7.77 0.81 13.07
CA VAL A 95 -6.34 0.57 12.85
C VAL A 95 -6.07 0.40 11.37
N VAL A 96 -4.91 0.87 10.93
CA VAL A 96 -4.48 0.74 9.54
C VAL A 96 -3.43 -0.36 9.45
N PHE A 97 -3.59 -1.28 8.51
CA PHE A 97 -2.60 -2.31 8.19
C PHE A 97 -2.10 -2.03 6.78
N LYS A 98 -0.94 -1.38 6.68
CA LYS A 98 -0.30 -1.12 5.39
C LYS A 98 0.53 -2.33 5.01
N GLU A 99 0.17 -3.01 3.94
CA GLU A 99 0.92 -4.10 3.35
C GLU A 99 1.48 -3.75 1.97
N THR A 100 2.49 -4.48 1.54
CA THR A 100 3.11 -4.28 0.22
C THR A 100 3.65 -5.61 -0.30
N PHE A 101 3.23 -5.96 -1.51
CA PHE A 101 3.65 -7.16 -2.21
C PHE A 101 5.02 -6.97 -2.86
N GLY A 102 5.83 -8.02 -2.81
CA GLY A 102 7.23 -7.99 -3.24
C GLY A 102 8.06 -6.89 -2.57
N PRO A 103 9.26 -6.53 -3.08
CA PRO A 103 9.73 -6.82 -4.44
C PRO A 103 10.67 -8.03 -4.54
N ILE A 104 10.86 -8.84 -3.49
CA ILE A 104 12.02 -9.74 -3.47
C ILE A 104 11.67 -11.19 -3.84
N PHE A 105 10.53 -11.71 -3.35
CA PHE A 105 10.24 -13.14 -3.42
C PHE A 105 8.76 -13.43 -3.68
N ASP A 106 8.44 -14.54 -4.33
CA ASP A 106 7.07 -14.92 -4.71
C ASP A 106 6.14 -15.09 -3.49
N GLU A 107 6.68 -15.51 -2.36
CA GLU A 107 5.96 -15.65 -1.08
C GLU A 107 5.48 -14.30 -0.53
N GLU A 108 5.98 -13.18 -1.06
CA GLU A 108 5.51 -11.83 -0.75
C GLU A 108 4.23 -11.46 -1.53
N LEU A 109 3.71 -12.37 -2.37
CA LEU A 109 2.39 -12.31 -3.01
C LEU A 109 1.34 -13.04 -2.15
N TYR A 110 1.18 -12.62 -0.90
CA TYR A 110 0.22 -13.19 0.06
C TYR A 110 -1.11 -12.45 0.07
N ASP A 111 -2.13 -13.05 0.69
CA ASP A 111 -3.44 -12.45 0.89
C ASP A 111 -3.57 -11.94 2.34
N PRO A 112 -3.39 -10.64 2.62
CA PRO A 112 -3.43 -10.11 3.97
C PRO A 112 -4.82 -10.21 4.61
N ILE A 113 -5.88 -10.19 3.80
CA ILE A 113 -7.25 -10.25 4.30
C ILE A 113 -7.56 -11.67 4.76
N ASP A 114 -7.21 -12.66 3.94
CA ASP A 114 -7.41 -14.07 4.26
C ASP A 114 -6.63 -14.47 5.52
N ILE A 115 -5.39 -13.99 5.66
CA ILE A 115 -4.57 -14.19 6.87
C ILE A 115 -5.26 -13.64 8.13
N LEU A 116 -5.80 -12.41 8.06
CA LEU A 116 -6.50 -11.80 9.19
C LEU A 116 -7.79 -12.55 9.54
N VAL A 117 -8.56 -12.97 8.54
CA VAL A 117 -9.80 -13.74 8.72
C VAL A 117 -9.49 -15.09 9.36
N GLN A 118 -8.48 -15.81 8.87
CA GLN A 118 -8.06 -17.09 9.47
C GLN A 118 -7.50 -16.92 10.89
N ALA A 119 -6.92 -15.77 11.22
CA ALA A 119 -6.51 -15.44 12.58
C ALA A 119 -7.68 -15.10 13.53
N GLY A 120 -8.89 -14.92 13.00
CA GLY A 120 -10.11 -14.67 13.77
C GLY A 120 -10.63 -13.23 13.70
N VAL A 121 -10.11 -12.38 12.80
CA VAL A 121 -10.71 -11.06 12.55
C VAL A 121 -12.02 -11.24 11.77
N PRO A 122 -13.16 -10.71 12.26
CA PRO A 122 -14.41 -10.76 11.52
C PRO A 122 -14.33 -9.93 10.23
N LYS A 123 -14.84 -10.46 9.12
CA LYS A 123 -14.79 -9.80 7.80
C LYS A 123 -15.49 -8.44 7.80
N GLU A 124 -16.58 -8.30 8.55
CA GLU A 124 -17.37 -7.07 8.67
C GLU A 124 -16.63 -5.95 9.42
N ARG A 125 -15.46 -6.26 10.02
CA ARG A 125 -14.54 -5.30 10.61
C ARG A 125 -13.44 -4.86 9.65
N ILE A 126 -13.34 -5.44 8.47
CA ILE A 126 -12.26 -5.19 7.51
C ILE A 126 -12.78 -4.29 6.38
N SER A 127 -12.16 -3.13 6.22
CA SER A 127 -12.19 -2.36 4.97
C SER A 127 -10.84 -2.49 4.28
N VAL A 128 -10.79 -2.50 2.96
CA VAL A 128 -9.53 -2.65 2.20
C VAL A 128 -9.43 -1.65 1.07
N ILE A 129 -8.24 -1.10 0.89
CA ILE A 129 -7.82 -0.31 -0.25
C ILE A 129 -6.83 -1.15 -1.04
N PHE A 130 -7.20 -1.55 -2.25
CA PHE A 130 -6.24 -2.11 -3.20
C PHE A 130 -5.65 -0.97 -4.04
N THR A 131 -4.33 -0.83 -4.01
CA THR A 131 -3.63 0.26 -4.71
C THR A 131 -2.91 -0.27 -5.94
N LEU A 132 -3.02 0.43 -7.05
CA LEU A 132 -2.11 0.33 -8.19
C LEU A 132 -1.46 1.68 -8.49
N ARG A 133 -0.39 1.62 -9.26
CA ARG A 133 0.29 2.77 -9.86
C ARG A 133 0.67 2.38 -11.29
N SER A 134 0.86 3.35 -12.16
CA SER A 134 1.37 3.14 -13.52
C SER A 134 2.59 2.19 -13.49
N PRO A 135 2.59 1.11 -14.30
CA PRO A 135 3.69 0.15 -14.35
C PRO A 135 5.06 0.84 -14.50
N PHE A 136 5.16 1.79 -15.44
CA PHE A 136 6.39 2.54 -15.68
C PHE A 136 6.84 3.34 -14.46
N SER A 137 5.93 4.11 -13.87
CA SER A 137 6.24 4.95 -12.71
C SER A 137 6.69 4.12 -11.52
N SER A 138 6.12 2.93 -11.35
CA SER A 138 6.52 2.00 -10.29
C SER A 138 7.88 1.37 -10.55
N VAL A 139 8.13 0.88 -11.77
CA VAL A 139 9.40 0.24 -12.12
C VAL A 139 10.56 1.23 -12.06
N ALA A 140 10.43 2.42 -12.66
CA ALA A 140 11.44 3.48 -12.56
C ALA A 140 11.71 3.82 -11.09
N SER A 141 10.65 3.82 -10.28
CA SER A 141 10.78 4.07 -8.85
C SER A 141 11.40 2.91 -8.06
N LEU A 142 11.36 1.67 -8.56
CA LEU A 142 12.00 0.50 -7.98
C LEU A 142 13.49 0.49 -8.32
N ASN A 143 13.84 0.78 -9.58
CA ASN A 143 15.23 0.86 -10.07
C ASN A 143 16.07 1.88 -9.30
N ASN A 144 15.47 3.03 -8.93
CA ASN A 144 16.14 4.04 -8.10
C ASN A 144 16.53 3.57 -6.68
N ILE A 145 16.13 2.38 -6.24
CA ILE A 145 16.55 1.79 -4.96
C ILE A 145 17.53 0.64 -5.18
N VAL A 146 17.27 -0.22 -6.17
CA VAL A 146 18.12 -1.38 -6.49
C VAL A 146 19.53 -0.94 -6.91
N LEU A 147 19.65 0.18 -7.62
CA LEU A 147 20.94 0.70 -8.09
C LEU A 147 21.89 1.21 -6.98
N ASP A 148 21.44 1.27 -5.72
CA ASP A 148 22.26 1.72 -4.58
C ASP A 148 22.77 0.58 -3.67
N ASP A 149 22.29 -0.65 -3.86
CA ASP A 149 22.70 -1.80 -3.04
C ASP A 149 23.22 -2.89 -3.98
N ASP A 150 24.55 -3.09 -4.02
CA ASP A 150 25.27 -4.02 -4.90
C ASP A 150 24.79 -5.49 -4.83
N ASN A 151 23.83 -5.79 -3.95
CA ASN A 151 23.28 -7.12 -3.70
C ASN A 151 21.75 -7.23 -3.90
N GLU A 152 21.04 -6.17 -4.34
CA GLU A 152 19.62 -6.32 -4.66
C GLU A 152 19.43 -6.98 -6.04
N PRO A 153 18.53 -7.95 -6.18
CA PRO A 153 18.31 -8.64 -7.45
C PRO A 153 17.88 -7.64 -8.52
N ALA A 154 18.41 -7.84 -9.73
CA ALA A 154 18.00 -7.07 -10.91
C ALA A 154 16.48 -7.05 -11.04
N LEU A 155 15.94 -5.93 -11.51
CA LEU A 155 14.52 -5.77 -11.79
C LEU A 155 14.02 -6.96 -12.62
N ASN A 156 13.00 -7.64 -12.11
CA ASN A 156 12.30 -8.68 -12.84
C ASN A 156 10.92 -8.16 -13.23
N ILE A 157 10.75 -7.81 -14.51
CA ILE A 157 9.51 -7.25 -15.06
C ILE A 157 8.34 -8.20 -14.93
N ASP A 158 8.55 -9.50 -15.20
CA ASP A 158 7.54 -10.53 -14.99
C ASP A 158 7.07 -10.58 -13.54
N TYR A 159 8.01 -10.51 -12.59
CA TYR A 159 7.68 -10.49 -11.18
C TYR A 159 6.92 -9.21 -10.79
N TYR A 160 7.30 -8.07 -11.35
CA TYR A 160 6.53 -6.83 -11.17
C TYR A 160 5.10 -6.94 -11.71
N ALA A 161 4.93 -7.48 -12.90
CA ALA A 161 3.63 -7.73 -13.49
C ALA A 161 2.79 -8.68 -12.62
N ARG A 162 3.40 -9.73 -12.05
CA ARG A 162 2.74 -10.62 -11.09
C ARG A 162 2.29 -9.88 -9.82
N MET A 163 3.08 -8.94 -9.29
CA MET A 163 2.65 -8.11 -8.15
C MET A 163 1.43 -7.24 -8.46
N GLN A 164 1.39 -6.61 -9.65
CA GLN A 164 0.21 -5.85 -10.08
C GLN A 164 -1.02 -6.74 -10.22
N LYS A 165 -0.87 -7.85 -10.95
CA LYS A 165 -1.92 -8.82 -11.19
C LYS A 165 -2.45 -9.44 -9.89
N HIS A 166 -1.57 -9.69 -8.92
CA HIS A 166 -1.98 -10.16 -7.60
C HIS A 166 -2.94 -9.17 -6.92
N SER A 167 -2.65 -7.87 -7.02
CA SER A 167 -3.50 -6.83 -6.44
C SER A 167 -4.87 -6.76 -7.11
N THR A 168 -4.94 -6.94 -8.44
CA THR A 168 -6.23 -6.97 -9.16
C THR A 168 -7.02 -8.24 -8.88
N LEU A 169 -6.35 -9.38 -8.73
CA LEU A 169 -6.99 -10.65 -8.34
C LEU A 169 -7.60 -10.56 -6.95
N LEU A 170 -6.88 -10.02 -5.97
CA LEU A 170 -7.42 -9.83 -4.62
C LEU A 170 -8.56 -8.81 -4.60
N PHE A 171 -8.45 -7.71 -5.35
CA PHE A 171 -9.56 -6.77 -5.51
C PHE A 171 -10.81 -7.50 -6.03
N ASN A 172 -10.70 -8.24 -7.14
CA ASN A 172 -11.83 -8.97 -7.71
C ASN A 172 -12.42 -10.00 -6.73
N LYS A 173 -11.56 -10.72 -5.97
CA LYS A 173 -11.99 -11.68 -4.93
C LYS A 173 -12.88 -11.00 -3.88
N TYR A 174 -12.46 -9.85 -3.35
CA TYR A 174 -13.13 -9.21 -2.22
C TYR A 174 -14.22 -8.22 -2.62
N SER A 175 -14.16 -7.59 -3.80
CA SER A 175 -15.23 -6.69 -4.27
C SER A 175 -16.58 -7.39 -4.46
N SER A 176 -16.58 -8.72 -4.63
CA SER A 176 -17.79 -9.53 -4.66
C SER A 176 -18.20 -10.12 -3.31
N ASP A 177 -17.38 -9.95 -2.26
CA ASP A 177 -17.64 -10.52 -0.94
C ASP A 177 -18.47 -9.53 -0.10
N PRO A 178 -19.77 -9.80 0.16
CA PRO A 178 -20.63 -8.89 0.91
C PRO A 178 -20.31 -8.83 2.41
N GLU A 179 -19.48 -9.74 2.92
CA GLU A 179 -19.08 -9.74 4.33
C GLU A 179 -17.94 -8.75 4.61
N ILE A 180 -17.16 -8.37 3.59
CA ILE A 180 -16.12 -7.34 3.73
C ILE A 180 -16.78 -5.97 3.80
N LYS A 181 -16.43 -5.17 4.80
CA LYS A 181 -17.10 -3.89 5.09
C LYS A 181 -17.05 -2.90 3.92
N SER A 182 -15.88 -2.77 3.29
CA SER A 182 -15.68 -1.93 2.12
C SER A 182 -14.44 -2.36 1.35
N VAL A 183 -14.50 -2.31 0.02
CA VAL A 183 -13.39 -2.61 -0.88
C VAL A 183 -13.24 -1.48 -1.87
N VAL A 184 -12.17 -0.70 -1.75
CA VAL A 184 -11.95 0.50 -2.56
C VAL A 184 -10.74 0.31 -3.47
N PRO A 185 -10.91 0.39 -4.80
CA PRO A 185 -9.79 0.41 -5.72
C PRO A 185 -9.22 1.83 -5.81
N LEU A 186 -7.90 1.95 -5.78
CA LEU A 186 -7.20 3.22 -5.88
C LEU A 186 -6.05 3.12 -6.88
N VAL A 187 -6.07 3.98 -7.89
CA VAL A 187 -4.90 4.22 -8.75
C VAL A 187 -4.22 5.50 -8.31
N TYR A 188 -2.91 5.43 -8.08
CA TYR A 188 -2.09 6.54 -7.59
C TYR A 188 -2.20 7.79 -8.46
N GLU A 189 -2.29 7.60 -9.77
CA GLU A 189 -2.38 8.68 -10.77
C GLU A 189 -3.62 9.55 -10.58
N LEU A 190 -4.67 9.07 -9.90
CA LEU A 190 -5.88 9.87 -9.64
C LEU A 190 -5.58 11.11 -8.78
N PHE A 191 -4.60 11.06 -7.89
CA PHE A 191 -4.16 12.24 -7.13
C PHE A 191 -3.64 13.34 -8.07
N ALA A 192 -2.91 12.97 -9.12
CA ALA A 192 -2.43 13.90 -10.14
C ALA A 192 -3.54 14.43 -11.05
N GLU A 193 -4.49 13.57 -11.40
CA GLU A 193 -5.54 13.87 -12.38
C GLU A 193 -6.68 14.72 -11.77
N TYR A 194 -7.08 14.42 -10.54
CA TYR A 194 -8.25 15.02 -9.89
C TYR A 194 -7.90 15.91 -8.70
N GLY A 195 -6.62 15.94 -8.29
CA GLY A 195 -6.11 16.73 -7.17
C GLY A 195 -6.04 15.93 -5.88
N ASP A 196 -4.96 16.14 -5.12
CA ASP A 196 -4.62 15.26 -4.01
C ASP A 196 -5.69 15.23 -2.91
N LEU A 197 -6.14 16.41 -2.46
CA LEU A 197 -7.12 16.53 -1.38
C LEU A 197 -8.47 15.95 -1.79
N ILE A 198 -8.93 16.26 -3.01
CA ILE A 198 -10.23 15.79 -3.51
C ILE A 198 -10.21 14.26 -3.62
N THR A 199 -9.15 13.69 -4.16
CA THR A 199 -8.97 12.24 -4.27
C THR A 199 -8.97 11.59 -2.89
N TYR A 200 -8.25 12.17 -1.93
CA TYR A 200 -8.21 11.66 -0.58
C TYR A 200 -9.58 11.73 0.11
N GLN A 201 -10.31 12.84 0.00
CA GLN A 201 -11.67 12.96 0.54
C GLN A 201 -12.63 11.91 -0.04
N ARG A 202 -12.58 11.67 -1.35
CA ARG A 202 -13.40 10.65 -2.02
C ARG A 202 -13.04 9.24 -1.55
N LEU A 203 -11.75 8.97 -1.36
CA LEU A 203 -11.26 7.71 -0.82
C LEU A 203 -11.78 7.46 0.59
N ILE A 204 -11.66 8.44 1.51
CA ILE A 204 -12.16 8.32 2.89
C ILE A 204 -13.67 8.06 2.90
N ASN A 205 -14.43 8.84 2.14
CA ASN A 205 -15.89 8.68 2.08
C ASN A 205 -16.31 7.33 1.49
N SER A 206 -15.52 6.74 0.59
CA SER A 206 -15.77 5.41 0.01
C SER A 206 -15.40 4.27 0.97
N LEU A 207 -14.40 4.50 1.84
CA LEU A 207 -14.00 3.53 2.87
C LEU A 207 -15.03 3.41 3.98
N ASN A 208 -15.41 4.55 4.54
CA ASN A 208 -16.51 4.65 5.49
C ASN A 208 -16.95 6.13 5.60
N PRO A 209 -18.22 6.46 5.32
CA PRO A 209 -18.75 7.82 5.49
C PRO A 209 -18.70 8.35 6.93
N ASP A 210 -18.52 7.48 7.94
CA ASP A 210 -18.39 7.89 9.35
C ASP A 210 -16.99 8.43 9.70
N LEU A 211 -15.99 8.22 8.83
CA LEU A 211 -14.66 8.79 9.03
C LEU A 211 -14.67 10.29 8.75
N THR A 212 -13.99 11.07 9.58
CA THR A 212 -13.84 12.51 9.37
C THR A 212 -13.25 12.79 7.99
N THR A 213 -14.01 13.50 7.15
CA THR A 213 -13.52 13.96 5.85
C THR A 213 -12.43 15.01 6.08
N PRO A 214 -11.19 14.76 5.62
CA PRO A 214 -10.08 15.69 5.83
C PRO A 214 -10.27 16.96 5.01
N THR A 215 -9.96 18.12 5.59
CA THR A 215 -9.99 19.43 4.89
C THR A 215 -8.61 19.86 4.39
N THR A 216 -7.55 19.20 4.84
CA THR A 216 -6.15 19.42 4.48
C THR A 216 -5.44 18.09 4.29
N LEU A 217 -4.28 18.12 3.63
CA LEU A 217 -3.34 17.00 3.60
C LEU A 217 -2.19 17.29 4.56
N GLU A 218 -2.05 16.46 5.57
CA GLU A 218 -0.98 16.60 6.56
C GLU A 218 -0.10 15.36 6.51
N PHE A 219 1.10 15.49 5.95
CA PHE A 219 2.07 14.39 5.95
C PHE A 219 3.07 14.49 7.10
N ASN A 220 3.08 15.64 7.78
CA ASN A 220 3.76 15.94 9.04
C ASN A 220 5.20 15.36 9.09
N HIS A 221 6.11 15.99 8.34
CA HIS A 221 7.42 15.43 7.93
C HIS A 221 8.42 15.21 9.05
N ASP A 222 8.31 15.98 10.14
CA ASP A 222 9.25 15.90 11.27
C ASP A 222 9.11 14.59 12.05
N LEU A 223 8.12 13.75 11.71
CA LEU A 223 7.72 12.58 12.50
C LEU A 223 8.45 11.29 12.16
N ILE A 224 9.06 11.15 10.97
CA ILE A 224 9.82 9.93 10.67
C ILE A 224 11.07 9.82 11.55
N TYR A 225 11.68 10.97 11.89
CA TYR A 225 12.95 11.05 12.63
C TYR A 225 12.90 11.93 13.89
N GLY A 226 11.76 12.52 14.23
CA GLY A 226 11.56 13.37 15.41
C GLY A 226 11.37 12.58 16.72
N ASN A 227 11.48 13.28 17.86
CA ASN A 227 11.36 12.69 19.20
C ASN A 227 9.98 12.01 19.42
N GLU A 228 10.01 10.82 20.02
CA GLU A 228 8.93 9.82 20.05
C GLU A 228 7.61 10.25 20.74
N SER A 229 7.56 11.40 21.42
CA SER A 229 6.54 11.68 22.42
C SER A 229 5.33 12.49 21.96
N LYS A 230 5.27 12.98 20.70
CA LYS A 230 4.13 13.80 20.21
C LYS A 230 3.84 13.60 18.71
N GLY A 231 2.55 13.61 18.34
CA GLY A 231 2.07 13.66 16.94
C GLY A 231 1.78 12.30 16.30
N ILE A 232 1.75 12.21 14.97
CA ILE A 232 1.41 10.97 14.23
C ILE A 232 2.33 9.79 14.55
N ARG A 233 3.56 10.07 15.00
CA ARG A 233 4.62 9.06 15.16
C ARG A 233 4.26 8.05 16.23
N SER A 234 3.56 8.48 17.28
CA SER A 234 3.04 7.60 18.32
C SER A 234 1.91 6.67 17.82
N LYS A 235 1.31 6.98 16.66
CA LYS A 235 0.35 6.10 16.00
C LYS A 235 1.02 5.10 15.06
N ILE A 236 2.28 5.28 14.68
CA ILE A 236 2.95 4.41 13.71
C ILE A 236 3.65 3.25 14.43
N VAL A 237 3.26 2.03 14.06
CA VAL A 237 3.94 0.80 14.47
C VAL A 237 4.73 0.26 13.27
N TRP A 238 6.06 0.34 13.35
CA TRP A 238 6.91 -0.17 12.29
C TRP A 238 7.06 -1.68 12.39
N GLY A 239 6.78 -2.39 11.30
CA GLY A 239 7.20 -3.77 11.11
C GLY A 239 8.37 -3.85 10.13
N GLU A 240 8.14 -4.48 8.97
CA GLU A 240 9.19 -4.59 7.95
C GLU A 240 9.55 -3.25 7.30
N ALA A 241 8.66 -2.25 7.32
CA ALA A 241 8.93 -0.93 6.75
C ALA A 241 9.65 0.03 7.72
N ASP A 242 10.42 -0.47 8.69
CA ASP A 242 11.13 0.37 9.66
C ASP A 242 12.20 1.25 8.98
N PRO A 243 12.17 2.59 9.15
CA PRO A 243 13.19 3.51 8.65
C PRO A 243 14.61 3.18 9.12
N GLN A 244 14.78 2.54 10.28
CA GLN A 244 16.09 2.10 10.78
C GLN A 244 16.61 0.88 10.00
N LYS A 245 15.72 -0.02 9.56
CA LYS A 245 16.05 -1.15 8.68
C LYS A 245 16.31 -0.69 7.24
N HIS A 246 15.58 0.33 6.78
CA HIS A 246 15.57 0.79 5.38
C HIS A 246 15.84 2.30 5.22
N PRO A 247 16.96 2.84 5.73
CA PRO A 247 17.20 4.28 5.77
C PRO A 247 17.33 4.92 4.37
N GLY A 248 17.88 4.19 3.39
CA GLY A 248 18.01 4.66 2.01
C GLY A 248 16.65 4.96 1.37
N TYR A 249 15.72 4.00 1.44
CA TYR A 249 14.36 4.16 0.94
C TYR A 249 13.65 5.36 1.58
N PHE A 250 13.69 5.48 2.90
CA PHE A 250 13.00 6.58 3.58
C PHE A 250 13.60 7.94 3.26
N ASN A 251 14.93 8.08 3.29
CA ASN A 251 15.59 9.35 3.05
C ASN A 251 15.50 9.81 1.59
N LYS A 252 15.57 8.88 0.61
CA LYS A 252 15.57 9.22 -0.81
C LYS A 252 14.18 9.32 -1.42
N ILE A 253 13.23 8.53 -0.93
CA ILE A 253 11.88 8.48 -1.51
C ILE A 253 10.85 9.08 -0.58
N ILE A 254 10.68 8.50 0.62
CA ILE A 254 9.53 8.84 1.46
C ILE A 254 9.63 10.27 1.97
N VAL A 255 10.74 10.64 2.62
CA VAL A 255 10.91 11.99 3.18
C VAL A 255 10.73 13.08 2.12
N PRO A 256 11.34 12.99 0.91
CA PRO A 256 11.09 13.98 -0.13
C PRO A 256 9.63 14.04 -0.58
N THR A 257 8.97 12.88 -0.72
CA THR A 257 7.54 12.79 -1.07
C THR A 257 6.69 13.48 -0.02
N LEU A 258 6.97 13.21 1.26
CA LEU A 258 6.24 13.85 2.33
C LEU A 258 6.50 15.34 2.28
N ARG A 259 7.77 15.81 2.29
CA ARG A 259 8.18 17.22 2.45
C ARG A 259 7.49 18.24 1.55
N VAL A 260 7.00 17.82 0.40
CA VAL A 260 6.27 18.69 -0.54
C VAL A 260 4.79 18.89 -0.17
N ASN A 261 4.30 18.24 0.89
CA ASN A 261 2.89 18.16 1.29
C ASN A 261 1.95 17.84 0.12
N LYS A 262 2.43 16.97 -0.77
CA LYS A 262 1.70 16.49 -1.94
C LYS A 262 1.83 14.99 -2.01
N PHE A 263 0.72 14.33 -2.32
CA PHE A 263 0.74 12.94 -2.69
C PHE A 263 1.28 12.78 -4.11
N THR A 264 1.14 13.80 -4.95
CA THR A 264 1.70 13.77 -6.31
C THR A 264 3.22 13.91 -6.33
N TYR A 265 3.90 12.93 -6.94
CA TYR A 265 5.26 13.14 -7.42
C TYR A 265 5.21 14.26 -8.46
N SER A 266 6.02 15.31 -8.28
CA SER A 266 6.08 16.37 -9.29
C SER A 266 6.48 15.74 -10.62
N ARG A 267 5.75 16.03 -11.70
CA ARG A 267 6.06 15.52 -13.06
C ARG A 267 7.55 15.73 -13.42
N GLY A 268 8.19 16.77 -12.88
CA GLY A 268 9.62 17.04 -13.04
C GLY A 268 10.60 16.16 -12.26
N THR A 269 10.17 15.29 -11.33
CA THR A 269 11.08 14.33 -10.67
C THR A 269 11.07 12.94 -11.30
N ILE A 270 10.08 12.63 -12.15
CA ILE A 270 10.01 11.35 -12.87
C ILE A 270 10.38 11.51 -14.35
N HIS A 271 10.14 12.66 -14.99
CA HIS A 271 10.65 12.93 -16.34
C HIS A 271 12.17 13.26 -16.39
N HIS A 272 12.82 13.37 -15.24
CA HIS A 272 14.28 13.48 -15.12
C HIS A 272 14.92 12.24 -14.48
N VAL A 273 14.15 11.17 -14.23
CA VAL A 273 14.76 9.84 -14.35
C VAL A 273 14.90 9.69 -15.85
N GLU A 274 16.08 10.02 -16.35
CA GLU A 274 16.46 9.82 -17.75
C GLU A 274 16.00 8.42 -18.18
N SER A 275 15.61 8.33 -19.44
CA SER A 275 15.23 7.15 -20.22
C SER A 275 16.17 5.93 -20.12
N ASP A 276 17.11 5.93 -19.19
CA ASP A 276 18.23 5.02 -19.09
C ASP A 276 18.00 3.94 -18.02
N THR A 277 16.90 4.02 -17.25
CA THR A 277 16.57 3.02 -16.22
C THR A 277 15.71 1.86 -16.73
N ILE A 278 15.02 2.03 -17.86
CA ILE A 278 14.20 0.98 -18.49
C ILE A 278 14.45 1.09 -20.00
N THR A 279 14.82 -0.01 -20.64
CA THR A 279 15.01 -0.08 -22.09
C THR A 279 13.67 -0.01 -22.82
N HIS A 280 13.69 0.31 -24.11
CA HIS A 280 12.47 0.33 -24.92
C HIS A 280 11.77 -1.03 -24.99
N ASP A 281 12.53 -2.13 -25.03
CA ASP A 281 11.97 -3.49 -25.08
C ASP A 281 11.27 -3.83 -23.77
N GLU A 282 11.88 -3.50 -22.63
CA GLU A 282 11.28 -3.62 -21.30
C GLU A 282 10.03 -2.73 -21.14
N GLU A 283 10.00 -1.57 -21.81
CA GLU A 283 8.83 -0.69 -21.83
C GLU A 283 7.63 -1.37 -22.51
N HIS A 284 7.85 -1.95 -23.70
CA HIS A 284 6.83 -2.71 -24.43
C HIS A 284 6.37 -3.94 -23.65
N GLU A 285 7.30 -4.69 -23.07
CA GLU A 285 6.98 -5.87 -22.26
C GLU A 285 6.11 -5.51 -21.05
N LEU A 286 6.44 -4.43 -20.33
CA LEU A 286 5.62 -3.93 -19.22
C LEU A 286 4.20 -3.56 -19.66
N LEU A 287 4.05 -2.92 -20.82
CA LEU A 287 2.73 -2.62 -21.38
C LEU A 287 1.96 -3.88 -21.71
N ASP A 288 2.58 -4.83 -22.40
CA ASP A 288 1.93 -6.07 -22.80
C ASP A 288 1.45 -6.88 -21.58
N LEU A 289 2.26 -6.92 -20.52
CA LEU A 289 1.95 -7.67 -19.31
C LEU A 289 0.93 -6.99 -18.40
N CYS A 290 0.99 -5.66 -18.25
CA CYS A 290 0.24 -4.94 -17.21
C CYS A 290 -0.92 -4.09 -17.73
N SER A 291 -0.86 -3.58 -18.97
CA SER A 291 -1.73 -2.49 -19.43
C SER A 291 -3.22 -2.80 -19.29
N LYS A 292 -3.65 -4.00 -19.72
CA LYS A 292 -5.05 -4.41 -19.67
C LYS A 292 -5.61 -4.36 -18.25
N ASP A 293 -4.93 -5.01 -17.31
CA ASP A 293 -5.35 -5.10 -15.91
C ASP A 293 -5.27 -3.73 -15.24
N TYR A 294 -4.21 -2.96 -15.51
CA TYR A 294 -4.04 -1.60 -15.00
C TYR A 294 -5.16 -0.66 -15.47
N PHE A 295 -5.47 -0.63 -16.78
CA PHE A 295 -6.50 0.27 -17.31
C PHE A 295 -7.91 -0.14 -16.87
N ALA A 296 -8.19 -1.44 -16.79
CA ALA A 296 -9.45 -1.92 -16.22
C ALA A 296 -9.59 -1.49 -14.75
N PHE A 297 -8.54 -1.67 -13.95
CA PHE A 297 -8.52 -1.25 -12.55
C PHE A 297 -8.65 0.27 -12.41
N LYS A 298 -7.94 1.05 -13.23
CA LYS A 298 -8.05 2.52 -13.27
C LYS A 298 -9.47 2.97 -13.58
N TYR A 299 -10.11 2.38 -14.58
CA TYR A 299 -11.49 2.70 -14.91
C TYR A 299 -12.43 2.44 -13.73
N ILE A 300 -12.27 1.30 -13.04
CA ILE A 300 -13.09 0.98 -11.85
C ILE A 300 -12.82 1.97 -10.71
N SER A 301 -11.56 2.35 -10.47
CA SER A 301 -11.20 3.39 -9.49
C SER A 301 -11.85 4.74 -9.82
N GLU A 302 -11.87 5.15 -11.10
CA GLU A 302 -12.54 6.37 -11.54
C GLU A 302 -14.06 6.29 -11.33
N GLN A 303 -14.70 5.16 -11.65
CA GLN A 303 -16.13 4.97 -11.40
C GLN A 303 -16.45 5.04 -9.90
N THR A 304 -15.58 4.45 -9.07
CA THR A 304 -15.80 4.35 -7.63
C THR A 304 -15.65 5.72 -6.96
N LEU A 305 -14.56 6.42 -7.27
CA LEU A 305 -14.19 7.66 -6.57
C LEU A 305 -14.72 8.92 -7.25
N PHE A 306 -14.95 8.88 -8.56
CA PHE A 306 -15.31 10.03 -9.41
C PHE A 306 -16.44 9.72 -10.41
N PRO A 307 -17.58 9.13 -9.98
CA PRO A 307 -18.65 8.73 -10.89
C PRO A 307 -19.20 9.90 -11.73
N ASP A 308 -19.21 11.11 -11.17
CA ASP A 308 -19.70 12.32 -11.83
C ASP A 308 -18.81 12.78 -13.00
N PHE A 309 -17.52 12.42 -12.98
CA PHE A 309 -16.58 12.76 -14.05
C PHE A 309 -16.66 11.76 -15.20
N VAL A 310 -16.89 10.48 -14.91
CA VAL A 310 -16.95 9.49 -15.98
C VAL A 310 -18.24 9.60 -16.80
N LYS A 311 -19.37 9.94 -16.16
CA LYS A 311 -20.64 10.21 -16.86
C LYS A 311 -20.53 11.33 -17.90
N LYS A 312 -19.62 12.30 -17.70
CA LYS A 312 -19.39 13.40 -18.64
C LYS A 312 -18.49 13.02 -19.83
N LYS A 313 -17.71 11.94 -19.72
CA LYS A 313 -16.82 11.46 -20.80
C LYS A 313 -17.50 10.47 -21.74
N SER A 314 -18.59 9.83 -21.32
CA SER A 314 -19.43 9.05 -22.24
C SER A 314 -20.07 10.02 -23.23
N PRO A 315 -19.79 9.94 -24.54
CA PRO A 315 -20.50 10.73 -25.53
C PRO A 315 -21.99 10.47 -25.34
N SER A 316 -22.81 11.52 -25.32
CA SER A 316 -24.22 11.33 -25.65
C SER A 316 -24.22 10.64 -27.00
N LEU A 317 -24.72 9.40 -27.05
CA LEU A 317 -25.19 8.83 -28.29
C LEU A 317 -26.38 9.70 -28.69
N ASP A 318 -26.10 10.81 -29.38
CA ASP A 318 -27.11 11.61 -30.04
C ASP A 318 -27.79 10.70 -31.05
N THR A 319 -28.95 10.20 -30.65
CA THR A 319 -29.93 9.58 -31.52
C THR A 319 -30.63 10.67 -32.34
N ASP A 320 -29.86 11.46 -33.08
CA ASP A 320 -30.39 12.29 -34.15
C ASP A 320 -30.22 11.51 -35.45
N GLN A 321 -31.10 10.54 -35.67
CA GLN A 321 -31.40 10.09 -37.02
C GLN A 321 -32.31 11.15 -37.68
N PRO A 322 -31.91 11.73 -38.82
CA PRO A 322 -32.80 12.61 -39.57
C PRO A 322 -33.94 11.77 -40.18
N ASN A 323 -35.18 12.20 -39.91
CA ASN A 323 -36.39 11.74 -40.61
C ASN A 323 -36.36 12.10 -42.09
#